data_AF-A0A5N6VFQ2-F1
#
_entry.id   AF-A0A5N6VFQ2-F1
#
_cell.length_a   1.000
_cell.length_b   1.000
_cell.length_c   1.000
_cell.angle_alpha   90.00
_cell.angle_beta   90.00
_cell.angle_gamma   90.00
#
_symmetry.space_group_name_H-M   'P 1'
#
loop_
_entity.id
_entity.type
_entity.pdbx_description
1 polymer ?
#
loop_
_entity_poly.entity_id
_entity_poly.type
_entity_poly.pdbx_seq_one_letter_code
_entity_poly.pdbx_strand_id
1 'polypeptide(L)'
;MTLSDVQGSMIPEYYGSFSLKVPVDASNTREVRLILIEYIPGGSMWNISPKEVPQRDRQDIMKAIIQFETLAYTRDIVLPDLKPRNVVVANTSTHEKAVCIDFGDAQFGRGSIFSSPVIDAYLLPGTYISPLLRWNAAFRTRMLDFAGWIDWDWQPWLETEFKHTAFTITPKIRETFLPSHMLEAWWQSRKHGELY
;
A
#
# COMPACT_ATOMS: atom_id res chain seq x y z
N MET A 1 -17.88 7.00 -4.89
CA MET A 1 -16.64 7.32 -4.13
C MET A 1 -15.56 6.41 -4.70
N THR A 2 -14.32 6.86 -4.88
CA THR A 2 -13.33 6.19 -5.76
C THR A 2 -12.95 4.76 -5.35
N LEU A 3 -13.16 4.37 -4.09
CA LEU A 3 -12.90 3.03 -3.55
C LEU A 3 -14.16 2.31 -3.03
N SER A 4 -15.37 2.77 -3.36
CA SER A 4 -16.60 2.22 -2.77
C SER A 4 -16.86 0.75 -3.12
N ASP A 5 -16.33 0.28 -4.24
CA ASP A 5 -16.50 -1.11 -4.72
C ASP A 5 -15.63 -2.13 -3.97
N VAL A 6 -14.66 -1.67 -3.17
CA VAL A 6 -13.77 -2.54 -2.39
C VAL A 6 -13.97 -2.41 -0.87
N GLN A 7 -15.00 -1.67 -0.46
CA GLN A 7 -15.47 -1.65 0.93
C GLN A 7 -16.00 -3.04 1.33
N GLY A 8 -15.78 -3.43 2.58
CA GLY A 8 -16.13 -4.76 3.09
C GLY A 8 -15.22 -5.89 2.60
N SER A 9 -14.08 -5.56 1.97
CA SER A 9 -13.10 -6.56 1.50
C SER A 9 -11.65 -6.13 1.68
N MET A 10 -11.19 -5.12 0.93
CA MET A 10 -9.81 -4.59 1.00
C MET A 10 -9.71 -3.39 1.94
N ILE A 11 -10.81 -2.70 2.15
CA ILE A 11 -10.95 -1.60 3.10
C ILE A 11 -12.27 -1.77 3.89
N PRO A 12 -12.39 -1.19 5.09
CA PRO A 12 -13.63 -1.23 5.86
C PRO A 12 -14.80 -0.57 5.12
N GLU A 13 -16.02 -1.07 5.33
CA GLU A 13 -17.21 -0.29 4.98
C GLU A 13 -17.24 1.04 5.74
N TYR A 14 -17.65 2.11 5.05
CA TYR A 14 -17.80 3.44 5.64
C TYR A 14 -19.26 3.72 5.95
N TYR A 15 -19.59 3.86 7.23
CA TYR A 15 -20.95 4.08 7.71
C TYR A 15 -21.31 5.54 7.93
N GLY A 16 -20.33 6.43 7.97
CA GLY A 16 -20.57 7.87 8.00
C GLY A 16 -19.57 8.66 8.83
N SER A 17 -19.76 9.98 8.81
CA SER A 17 -18.94 10.94 9.53
C SER A 17 -19.85 11.93 10.24
N PHE A 18 -19.63 12.06 11.54
CA PHE A 18 -20.50 12.77 12.47
C PHE A 18 -19.68 13.78 13.27
N SER A 19 -20.33 14.82 13.76
CA SER A 19 -19.75 15.71 14.77
C SER A 19 -20.33 15.35 16.12
N LEU A 20 -19.48 15.14 17.13
CA LEU A 20 -19.88 14.86 18.50
C LEU A 20 -19.35 15.95 19.43
N LYS A 21 -20.12 16.27 20.47
CA LYS A 21 -19.64 17.08 21.59
C LYS A 21 -19.18 16.15 22.70
N VAL A 22 -17.89 16.13 22.99
CA VAL A 22 -17.30 15.31 24.06
C VAL A 22 -16.98 16.22 25.26
N PRO A 23 -17.42 15.87 26.47
CA PRO A 23 -17.07 16.62 27.68
C PRO A 23 -15.55 16.69 27.86
N VAL A 24 -15.04 17.88 28.16
CA VAL A 24 -13.64 18.10 28.57
C VAL A 24 -13.58 18.17 30.09
N ASP A 25 -14.56 18.84 30.70
CA ASP A 25 -14.78 18.92 32.13
C ASP A 25 -16.28 19.11 32.42
N ALA A 26 -16.63 19.42 33.68
CA ALA A 26 -18.01 19.60 34.12
C ALA A 26 -18.77 20.74 33.43
N SER A 27 -18.07 21.69 32.81
CA SER A 27 -18.62 22.91 32.22
C SER A 27 -18.34 23.07 30.73
N ASN A 28 -17.33 22.38 30.20
CA ASN A 28 -16.85 22.55 28.83
C ASN A 28 -17.00 21.27 28.00
N THR A 29 -17.33 21.47 26.72
CA THR A 29 -17.34 20.40 25.71
C THR A 29 -16.48 20.80 24.52
N ARG A 30 -15.83 19.84 23.87
CA ARG A 30 -15.16 20.04 22.59
C ARG A 30 -15.91 19.31 21.48
N GLU A 31 -16.01 19.94 20.31
CA GLU A 31 -16.49 19.27 19.12
C GLU A 31 -15.38 18.39 18.54
N VAL A 32 -15.69 17.13 18.28
CA VAL A 32 -14.79 16.16 17.65
C VAL A 32 -15.48 15.52 16.46
N ARG A 33 -14.67 15.12 15.48
CA ARG A 33 -15.13 14.33 14.35
C ARG A 33 -15.16 12.86 14.76
N LEU A 34 -16.31 12.19 14.60
CA LEU A 34 -16.42 10.74 14.67
C LEU A 34 -16.54 10.20 13.26
N ILE A 35 -15.65 9.28 12.89
CA ILE A 35 -15.75 8.49 11.67
C ILE A 35 -16.19 7.09 12.08
N LEU A 36 -17.30 6.63 11.52
CA LEU A 36 -17.82 5.29 11.76
C LEU A 36 -17.50 4.40 10.56
N ILE A 37 -16.78 3.31 10.82
CA ILE A 37 -16.39 2.31 9.83
C ILE A 37 -16.66 0.90 10.37
N GLU A 38 -16.65 -0.07 9.48
CA GLU A 38 -16.73 -1.49 9.80
C GLU A 38 -15.68 -1.91 10.83
N TYR A 39 -16.10 -2.75 11.77
CA TYR A 39 -15.18 -3.45 12.65
C TYR A 39 -14.61 -4.67 11.94
N ILE A 40 -13.28 -4.69 11.74
CA ILE A 40 -12.58 -5.78 11.08
C ILE A 40 -12.08 -6.78 12.14
N PRO A 41 -12.59 -8.03 12.16
CA PRO A 41 -12.11 -9.04 13.10
C PRO A 41 -10.69 -9.47 12.73
N GLY A 42 -9.72 -9.13 13.57
CA GLY A 42 -8.31 -9.33 13.30
C GLY A 42 -7.41 -8.49 14.19
N GLY A 43 -6.12 -8.48 13.88
CA GLY A 43 -5.13 -7.65 14.56
C GLY A 43 -4.40 -6.73 13.58
N SER A 44 -3.99 -5.55 14.05
CA SER A 44 -3.05 -4.72 13.28
C SER A 44 -1.75 -5.49 13.05
N MET A 45 -1.20 -5.43 11.83
CA MET A 45 0.15 -5.99 11.56
C MET A 45 1.22 -5.39 12.48
N TRP A 46 1.01 -4.22 13.08
CA TRP A 46 1.94 -3.67 14.06
C TRP A 46 1.99 -4.47 15.37
N ASN A 47 0.86 -5.05 15.78
CA ASN A 47 0.72 -5.76 17.05
C ASN A 47 0.91 -7.27 16.92
N ILE A 48 0.96 -7.79 15.69
CA ILE A 48 1.18 -9.21 15.42
C ILE A 48 2.68 -9.45 15.25
N SER A 49 3.21 -10.45 15.95
CA SER A 49 4.57 -10.93 15.71
C SER A 49 4.62 -11.67 14.38
N PRO A 50 5.43 -11.23 13.39
CA PRO A 50 5.50 -11.91 12.09
C PRO A 50 5.97 -13.36 12.19
N LYS A 51 6.71 -13.71 13.25
CA LYS A 51 7.20 -15.07 13.52
C LYS A 51 6.09 -16.05 13.89
N GLU A 52 4.97 -15.55 14.37
CA GLU A 52 3.79 -16.36 14.73
C GLU A 52 2.89 -16.61 13.52
N VAL A 53 3.14 -15.91 12.40
CA VAL A 53 2.39 -16.06 11.15
C VAL A 53 3.20 -16.92 10.17
N PRO A 54 2.67 -18.04 9.68
CA PRO A 54 3.35 -18.87 8.68
C PRO A 54 3.81 -18.05 7.47
N GLN A 55 4.99 -18.36 6.92
CA GLN A 55 5.55 -17.63 5.78
C GLN A 55 4.58 -17.57 4.59
N ARG A 56 3.82 -18.65 4.35
CA ARG A 56 2.82 -18.68 3.28
C ARG A 56 1.71 -17.66 3.49
N ASP A 57 1.20 -17.53 4.72
CA ASP A 57 0.16 -16.56 5.04
C ASP A 57 0.71 -15.13 4.96
N ARG A 58 1.97 -14.90 5.37
CA ARG A 58 2.64 -13.61 5.18
C ARG A 58 2.79 -13.24 3.71
N GLN A 59 3.08 -14.20 2.83
CA GLN A 59 3.09 -13.97 1.39
C GLN A 59 1.70 -13.58 0.87
N ASP A 60 0.64 -14.27 1.31
CA ASP A 60 -0.73 -13.95 0.90
C ASP A 60 -1.18 -12.57 1.43
N ILE A 61 -0.79 -12.18 2.65
CA ILE A 61 -0.97 -10.83 3.21
C ILE A 61 -0.26 -9.78 2.35
N MET A 62 1.04 -9.98 2.05
CA MET A 62 1.81 -9.05 1.22
C MET A 62 1.22 -8.92 -0.19
N LYS A 63 0.72 -10.02 -0.76
CA LYS A 63 0.04 -10.02 -2.06
C LYS A 63 -1.23 -9.16 -2.03
N ALA A 64 -2.06 -9.30 -1.00
CA ALA A 64 -3.26 -8.50 -0.82
C ALA A 64 -2.95 -6.99 -0.68
N ILE A 65 -1.91 -6.63 0.08
CA ILE A 65 -1.45 -5.23 0.23
C ILE A 65 -1.01 -4.65 -1.13
N ILE A 66 -0.21 -5.40 -1.89
CA ILE A 66 0.25 -4.97 -3.22
C ILE A 66 -0.94 -4.79 -4.18
N GLN A 67 -1.89 -5.74 -4.16
CA GLN A 67 -3.09 -5.67 -5.00
C GLN A 67 -3.92 -4.42 -4.69
N PHE A 68 -4.15 -4.14 -3.41
CA PHE A 68 -4.88 -2.94 -3.00
C PHE A 68 -4.12 -1.65 -3.37
N GLU A 69 -2.81 -1.55 -3.08
CA GLU A 69 -2.03 -0.36 -3.44
C GLU A 69 -2.02 -0.12 -4.96
N THR A 70 -1.92 -1.20 -5.74
CA THR A 70 -1.98 -1.13 -7.21
C THR A 70 -3.34 -0.64 -7.67
N LEU A 71 -4.42 -1.13 -7.07
CA LEU A 71 -5.78 -0.68 -7.37
C LEU A 71 -6.00 0.80 -6.99
N ALA A 72 -5.52 1.23 -5.83
CA ALA A 72 -5.55 2.64 -5.46
C ALA A 72 -4.78 3.48 -6.49
N TYR A 73 -3.61 3.01 -6.91
CA TYR A 73 -2.77 3.72 -7.87
C TYR A 73 -3.41 3.84 -9.27
N THR A 74 -4.15 2.82 -9.73
CA THR A 74 -4.90 2.89 -11.00
C THR A 74 -6.03 3.91 -10.96
N ARG A 75 -6.54 4.18 -9.76
CA ARG A 75 -7.58 5.19 -9.46
C ARG A 75 -6.99 6.56 -9.16
N ASP A 76 -5.71 6.74 -9.47
CA ASP A 76 -4.97 7.98 -9.24
C ASP A 76 -4.90 8.36 -7.75
N ILE A 77 -4.84 7.35 -6.88
CA ILE A 77 -4.69 7.54 -5.42
C ILE A 77 -3.32 7.03 -5.00
N VAL A 78 -2.56 7.87 -4.32
CA VAL A 78 -1.31 7.50 -3.66
C VAL A 78 -1.58 7.31 -2.18
N LEU A 79 -0.98 6.27 -1.60
CA LEU A 79 -1.06 5.95 -0.17
C LEU A 79 0.34 6.11 0.46
N PRO A 80 0.74 7.33 0.87
CA PRO A 80 2.07 7.60 1.40
C PRO A 80 2.34 6.92 2.75
N ASP A 81 1.28 6.67 3.52
CA ASP A 81 1.36 6.07 4.85
C ASP A 81 0.86 4.61 4.88
N LEU A 82 0.95 3.90 3.75
CA LEU A 82 0.71 2.46 3.71
C LEU A 82 1.82 1.71 4.44
N LYS A 83 1.60 1.45 5.73
CA LYS A 83 2.56 0.85 6.66
C LYS A 83 1.88 -0.23 7.50
N PRO A 84 2.63 -1.13 8.17
CA PRO A 84 2.05 -2.19 8.99
C PRO A 84 1.01 -1.72 10.03
N ARG A 85 1.17 -0.53 10.63
CA ARG A 85 0.17 0.00 11.58
C ARG A 85 -1.21 0.28 10.95
N ASN A 86 -1.24 0.53 9.65
CA ASN A 86 -2.42 0.87 8.87
C ASN A 86 -2.96 -0.34 8.08
N VAL A 87 -2.57 -1.56 8.48
CA VAL A 87 -3.05 -2.81 7.90
C VAL A 87 -3.54 -3.73 9.01
N VAL A 88 -4.76 -4.24 8.88
CA VAL A 88 -5.33 -5.27 9.74
C VAL A 88 -5.24 -6.62 9.03
N VAL A 89 -4.64 -7.61 9.67
CA VAL A 89 -4.67 -9.01 9.21
C VAL A 89 -6.03 -9.59 9.59
N ALA A 90 -6.87 -9.85 8.59
CA ALA A 90 -8.24 -10.30 8.82
C ALA A 90 -8.30 -11.80 9.10
N ASN A 91 -9.14 -12.17 10.08
CA ASN A 91 -9.37 -13.56 10.50
C ASN A 91 -10.66 -14.15 9.91
N THR A 92 -11.16 -13.59 8.80
CA THR A 92 -12.44 -13.97 8.20
C THR A 92 -12.26 -14.31 6.72
N SER A 93 -13.17 -15.11 6.16
CA SER A 93 -13.18 -15.45 4.73
C SER A 93 -13.86 -14.38 3.85
N THR A 94 -14.55 -13.42 4.46
CA THR A 94 -15.24 -12.34 3.72
C THR A 94 -14.28 -11.22 3.32
N HIS A 95 -13.17 -11.08 4.04
CA HIS A 95 -12.14 -10.09 3.78
C HIS A 95 -10.96 -10.69 3.02
N GLU A 96 -10.24 -9.84 2.31
CA GLU A 96 -8.87 -10.16 1.91
C GLU A 96 -8.00 -10.37 3.15
N LYS A 97 -6.87 -11.08 2.99
CA LYS A 97 -5.95 -11.36 4.11
C LYS A 97 -5.41 -10.10 4.78
N ALA A 98 -5.43 -8.96 4.08
CA ALA A 98 -5.02 -7.66 4.56
C ALA A 98 -6.10 -6.61 4.26
N VAL A 99 -6.57 -5.93 5.29
CA VAL A 99 -7.51 -4.81 5.19
C VAL A 99 -6.78 -3.51 5.51
N CYS A 100 -6.70 -2.61 4.54
CA CYS A 100 -6.02 -1.34 4.70
C CYS A 100 -6.96 -0.32 5.37
N ILE A 101 -6.45 0.35 6.40
CA ILE A 101 -7.13 1.38 7.17
C ILE A 101 -6.33 2.67 7.11
N ASP A 102 -6.89 3.74 7.69
CA ASP A 102 -6.28 5.06 7.78
C ASP A 102 -5.87 5.67 6.42
N PHE A 103 -6.77 6.49 5.89
CA PHE A 103 -6.58 7.20 4.62
C PHE A 103 -6.32 8.70 4.84
N GLY A 104 -5.93 9.11 6.05
CA GLY A 104 -5.73 10.53 6.39
C GLY A 104 -4.71 11.25 5.50
N ASP A 105 -3.67 10.53 5.07
CA ASP A 105 -2.60 11.03 4.20
C ASP A 105 -2.78 10.64 2.73
N ALA A 106 -3.93 10.05 2.35
CA ALA A 106 -4.17 9.65 0.97
C ALA A 106 -4.17 10.87 0.04
N GLN A 107 -3.43 10.78 -1.07
CA GLN A 107 -3.32 11.87 -2.05
C GLN A 107 -4.09 11.47 -3.30
N PHE A 108 -4.95 12.37 -3.78
CA PHE A 108 -5.65 12.23 -5.06
C PHE A 108 -4.85 12.94 -6.13
N GLY A 109 -4.55 12.24 -7.21
CA GLY A 109 -3.51 12.63 -8.15
C GLY A 109 -2.19 11.89 -7.91
N ARG A 110 -1.43 11.67 -8.98
CA ARG A 110 -0.01 11.27 -8.89
C ARG A 110 0.94 12.44 -8.65
N GLY A 111 0.41 13.65 -8.68
CA GLY A 111 1.19 14.87 -8.69
C GLY A 111 1.90 15.16 -7.38
N SER A 112 3.10 15.74 -7.49
CA SER A 112 3.86 16.15 -6.33
C SER A 112 3.19 17.33 -5.62
N ILE A 113 3.57 17.54 -4.37
CA ILE A 113 3.29 18.71 -3.52
C ILE A 113 3.49 20.06 -4.26
N PHE A 114 4.24 20.07 -5.37
CA PHE A 114 4.51 21.24 -6.21
C PHE A 114 3.42 21.58 -7.26
N SER A 115 2.35 20.76 -7.40
CA SER A 115 1.23 21.01 -8.33
C SER A 115 1.68 21.39 -9.74
N SER A 116 2.63 20.64 -10.32
CA SER A 116 3.19 20.93 -11.63
C SER A 116 2.54 20.06 -12.71
N PRO A 117 1.74 20.63 -13.63
CA PRO A 117 1.05 19.85 -14.67
C PRO A 117 2.00 19.04 -15.55
N VAL A 118 3.25 19.50 -15.70
CA VAL A 118 4.29 18.81 -16.48
C VAL A 118 4.79 17.57 -15.76
N ILE A 119 5.06 17.68 -14.45
CA ILE A 119 5.49 16.54 -13.63
C ILE A 119 4.34 15.54 -13.51
N ASP A 120 3.13 16.04 -13.28
CA ASP A 120 1.95 15.22 -13.08
C ASP A 120 1.65 14.41 -14.35
N ALA A 121 1.72 15.03 -15.53
CA ALA A 121 1.58 14.33 -16.81
C ALA A 121 2.70 13.29 -17.06
N TYR A 122 3.92 13.57 -16.61
CA TYR A 122 5.05 12.64 -16.73
C TYR A 122 4.86 11.37 -15.90
N LEU A 123 4.10 11.44 -14.80
CA LEU A 123 3.78 10.32 -13.91
C LEU A 123 2.61 9.44 -14.40
N LEU A 124 2.17 9.66 -15.64
CA LEU A 124 1.18 8.83 -16.36
C LEU A 124 -0.15 8.70 -15.59
N PRO A 125 -0.85 9.80 -15.23
CA PRO A 125 -2.05 9.76 -14.39
C PRO A 125 -3.12 8.82 -14.95
N GLY A 126 -3.80 8.10 -14.07
CA GLY A 126 -4.79 7.07 -14.44
C GLY A 126 -4.26 5.86 -15.22
N THR A 127 -2.95 5.77 -15.51
CA THR A 127 -2.36 4.63 -16.24
C THR A 127 -2.02 3.50 -15.29
N TYR A 128 -2.44 2.27 -15.58
CA TYR A 128 -2.02 1.09 -14.82
C TYR A 128 -0.50 0.93 -14.84
N ILE A 129 0.13 0.88 -13.67
CA ILE A 129 1.56 0.59 -13.53
C ILE A 129 1.70 -0.76 -12.81
N SER A 130 2.42 -1.67 -13.44
CA SER A 130 2.59 -3.03 -12.91
C SER A 130 3.26 -3.01 -11.52
N PRO A 131 2.79 -3.86 -10.58
CA PRO A 131 3.46 -4.12 -9.30
C PRO A 131 4.93 -4.48 -9.43
N LEU A 132 5.32 -5.14 -10.53
CA LEU A 132 6.71 -5.53 -10.82
C LEU A 132 7.67 -4.32 -10.87
N LEU A 133 7.15 -3.14 -11.18
CA LEU A 133 7.89 -1.89 -11.16
C LEU A 133 7.72 -1.16 -9.83
N ARG A 134 6.49 -1.00 -9.36
CA ARG A 134 6.18 -0.19 -8.16
C ARG A 134 6.74 -0.78 -6.86
N TRP A 135 6.80 -2.10 -6.78
CA TRP A 135 7.27 -2.84 -5.61
C TRP A 135 8.64 -3.48 -5.85
N ASN A 136 9.34 -3.07 -6.91
CA ASN A 136 10.66 -3.59 -7.24
C ASN A 136 11.65 -3.32 -6.12
N ALA A 137 12.52 -4.30 -5.83
CA ALA A 137 13.53 -4.19 -4.79
C ALA A 137 14.49 -3.00 -4.98
N ALA A 138 14.67 -2.52 -6.21
CA ALA A 138 15.51 -1.35 -6.51
C ALA A 138 14.99 -0.05 -5.86
N PHE A 139 13.68 0.09 -5.64
CA PHE A 139 13.10 1.30 -5.06
C PHE A 139 13.24 1.39 -3.55
N ARG A 140 13.58 0.27 -2.88
CA ARG A 140 13.83 0.09 -1.44
C ARG A 140 12.74 0.60 -0.48
N THR A 141 12.06 1.71 -0.68
CA THR A 141 11.18 2.36 0.30
C THR A 141 9.95 1.52 0.67
N ARG A 142 9.11 1.15 -0.30
CA ARG A 142 7.84 0.45 -0.02
C ARG A 142 8.01 -0.95 0.56
N MET A 143 8.94 -1.73 0.03
CA MET A 143 9.21 -3.07 0.56
C MET A 143 9.83 -3.00 1.96
N LEU A 144 10.71 -2.03 2.22
CA LEU A 144 11.38 -1.90 3.52
C LEU A 144 10.43 -1.55 4.66
N ASP A 145 9.35 -0.80 4.41
CA ASP A 145 8.29 -0.54 5.41
C ASP A 145 7.67 -1.86 5.94
N PHE A 146 7.78 -2.95 5.17
CA PHE A 146 7.29 -4.29 5.51
C PHE A 146 8.40 -5.32 5.74
N ALA A 147 9.67 -4.91 5.83
CA ALA A 147 10.80 -5.84 5.90
C ALA A 147 10.69 -6.87 7.05
N GLY A 148 10.14 -6.47 8.20
CA GLY A 148 9.92 -7.38 9.33
C GLY A 148 8.96 -8.54 9.04
N TRP A 149 8.18 -8.44 7.97
CA TRP A 149 7.23 -9.46 7.52
C TRP A 149 7.77 -10.34 6.39
N ILE A 150 8.97 -10.06 5.89
CA ILE A 150 9.55 -10.68 4.68
C ILE A 150 10.87 -11.37 5.04
N ASP A 151 10.87 -12.70 5.00
CA ASP A 151 12.05 -13.57 5.21
C ASP A 151 12.31 -14.52 4.03
N TRP A 152 11.71 -14.22 2.87
CA TRP A 152 11.91 -14.93 1.61
C TRP A 152 12.55 -14.02 0.55
N ASP A 153 13.00 -14.63 -0.56
CA ASP A 153 13.51 -13.90 -1.71
C ASP A 153 12.42 -13.03 -2.36
N TRP A 154 12.41 -11.75 -2.00
CA TRP A 154 11.37 -10.80 -2.43
C TRP A 154 11.21 -10.70 -3.94
N GLN A 155 12.30 -10.43 -4.66
CA GLN A 155 12.22 -10.13 -6.10
C GLN A 155 11.75 -11.34 -6.92
N PRO A 156 12.29 -12.57 -6.76
CA PRO A 156 11.75 -13.76 -7.41
C PRO A 156 10.29 -14.05 -7.06
N TRP A 157 9.89 -13.86 -5.80
CA TRP A 157 8.50 -14.05 -5.37
C TRP A 157 7.57 -13.04 -6.06
N LEU A 158 7.92 -11.74 -6.05
CA LEU A 158 7.16 -10.67 -6.72
C LEU A 158 7.00 -10.95 -8.22
N GLU A 159 8.08 -11.35 -8.88
CA GLU A 159 8.08 -11.72 -10.31
C GLU A 159 7.18 -12.90 -10.60
N THR A 160 7.16 -13.91 -9.71
CA THR A 160 6.30 -15.09 -9.86
C THR A 160 4.83 -14.74 -9.70
N GLU A 161 4.47 -14.06 -8.61
CA GLU A 161 3.08 -13.74 -8.28
C GLU A 161 2.45 -12.76 -9.27
N PHE A 162 3.22 -11.78 -9.75
CA PHE A 162 2.74 -10.71 -10.62
C PHE A 162 3.24 -10.82 -12.07
N LYS A 163 3.79 -11.97 -12.47
CA LYS A 163 4.22 -12.27 -13.86
C LYS A 163 3.14 -11.94 -14.89
N HIS A 164 1.90 -12.23 -14.54
CA HIS A 164 0.73 -11.98 -15.38
C HIS A 164 0.55 -10.50 -15.75
N THR A 165 1.17 -9.56 -15.03
CA THR A 165 1.10 -8.12 -15.32
C THR A 165 2.24 -7.64 -16.22
N ALA A 166 3.23 -8.48 -16.53
CA ALA A 166 4.43 -8.07 -17.26
C ALA A 166 4.14 -7.49 -18.64
N PHE A 167 3.09 -7.98 -19.31
CA PHE A 167 2.71 -7.51 -20.65
C PHE A 167 2.22 -6.05 -20.66
N THR A 168 1.85 -5.48 -19.52
CA THR A 168 1.41 -4.07 -19.43
C THR A 168 2.59 -3.09 -19.37
N ILE A 169 3.83 -3.58 -19.25
CA ILE A 169 5.02 -2.75 -19.09
C ILE A 169 5.54 -2.31 -20.45
N THR A 170 5.22 -1.08 -20.85
CA THR A 170 5.79 -0.46 -22.06
C THR A 170 7.19 0.10 -21.77
N PRO A 171 8.03 0.35 -22.80
CA PRO A 171 9.32 1.02 -22.62
C PRO A 171 9.21 2.38 -21.91
N LYS A 172 8.16 3.16 -22.22
CA LYS A 172 7.90 4.45 -21.57
C LYS A 172 7.57 4.29 -20.09
N ILE A 173 6.70 3.33 -19.73
CA ILE A 173 6.38 3.04 -18.32
C ILE A 173 7.62 2.60 -17.57
N ARG A 174 8.42 1.70 -18.16
CA ARG A 174 9.67 1.22 -17.56
C ARG A 174 10.65 2.36 -17.31
N GLU A 175 10.89 3.22 -18.30
CA GLU A 175 11.83 4.34 -18.13
C GLU A 175 11.35 5.37 -17.10
N THR A 176 10.03 5.60 -16.99
CA THR A 176 9.48 6.50 -15.96
C THR A 176 9.58 5.90 -14.55
N PHE A 177 9.26 4.62 -14.39
CA PHE A 177 9.04 3.99 -13.08
C PHE A 177 10.14 3.04 -12.63
N LEU A 178 11.12 2.68 -13.46
CA LEU A 178 12.30 1.87 -13.12
C LEU A 178 13.37 2.06 -14.22
N PRO A 179 13.91 3.28 -14.37
CA PRO A 179 14.94 3.59 -15.36
C PRO A 179 16.21 2.74 -15.18
N SER A 180 16.90 2.51 -16.28
CA SER A 180 18.01 1.55 -16.37
C SER A 180 19.14 1.83 -15.36
N HIS A 181 19.46 3.10 -15.10
CA HIS A 181 20.50 3.48 -14.13
C HIS A 181 20.20 3.02 -12.69
N MET A 182 18.92 3.00 -12.28
CA MET A 182 18.53 2.48 -10.96
C MET A 182 18.63 0.96 -10.89
N LEU A 183 18.26 0.25 -11.97
CA LEU A 183 18.45 -1.19 -12.07
C LEU A 183 19.92 -1.57 -11.99
N GLU A 184 20.76 -0.86 -12.73
CA GLU A 184 22.22 -1.06 -12.72
C GLU A 184 22.79 -0.84 -11.32
N ALA A 185 22.45 0.27 -10.67
CA ALA A 185 22.89 0.54 -9.29
C ALA A 185 22.46 -0.56 -8.31
N TRP A 186 21.22 -1.04 -8.42
CA TRP A 186 20.72 -2.13 -7.60
C TRP A 186 21.51 -3.44 -7.83
N TRP A 187 21.75 -3.82 -9.09
CA TRP A 187 22.56 -5.00 -9.41
C TRP A 187 23.99 -4.89 -8.88
N GLN A 188 24.61 -3.71 -8.96
CA GLN A 188 25.94 -3.48 -8.40
C GLN A 188 25.94 -3.65 -6.88
N SER A 189 24.95 -3.11 -6.17
CA SER A 189 24.85 -3.27 -4.70
C SER A 189 24.75 -4.74 -4.26
N ARG A 190 24.08 -5.59 -5.05
CA ARG A 190 23.99 -7.04 -4.76
C ARG A 190 25.30 -7.77 -4.98
N LYS A 191 26.11 -7.38 -5.98
CA LYS A 191 27.40 -8.01 -6.25
C LYS A 191 28.45 -7.74 -5.17
N HIS A 192 28.36 -6.61 -4.48
CA HIS A 192 29.33 -6.20 -3.47
C HIS A 192 28.94 -6.59 -2.03
N GLY A 193 27.86 -7.36 -1.85
CA GLY A 193 27.48 -7.91 -0.54
C GLY A 193 26.98 -6.88 0.48
N GLU A 194 26.66 -5.65 0.07
CA GLU A 194 26.17 -4.56 0.95
C GLU A 194 24.70 -4.73 1.38
N LEU A 195 24.20 -5.96 1.43
CA LEU A 195 22.77 -6.23 1.59
C LEU A 195 22.54 -7.41 2.55
N TYR A 196 22.78 -7.17 3.85
CA TYR A 196 21.94 -7.56 5.00
C TYR A 196 22.22 -6.61 6.16
#